data_AF-B1ZD00-F1
#
_entry.id   AF-B1ZD00-F1
#
_cell.length_a   1.000
_cell.length_b   1.000
_cell.length_c   1.000
_cell.angle_alpha   90.00
_cell.angle_beta   90.00
_cell.angle_gamma   90.00
#
_symmetry.space_group_name_H-M   'P 1'
#
loop_
_entity.id
_entity.type
_entity.pdbx_description
1 polymer ?
#
loop_
_entity_poly.entity_id
_entity_poly.type
_entity_poly.pdbx_seq_one_letter_code
_entity_poly.pdbx_strand_id
1 'polypeptide(L)'
;MSRRRLDAEERAPCGVLGLTEVSTYAGRERAGLVDLGDCLVVRPAPWRLVIWEPLRTKAPSPALAQPFCCYIRTVIFYLRPYVLRPWSKLWRDGQGRLRATEPGAYEQWDRVETRLAYHDVVEFEGELFDVWGGTVKWARNRWWMCRTARRLPDECRFAA
;
A
#
# COMPACT_ATOMS: atom_id res chain seq x y z
N MET A 1 6.27 -9.67 -21.69
CA MET A 1 5.41 -9.12 -20.62
C MET A 1 4.10 -8.64 -21.24
N SER A 2 3.00 -9.37 -21.03
CA SER A 2 1.68 -8.96 -21.52
C SER A 2 1.25 -7.68 -20.79
N ARG A 3 1.00 -6.60 -21.54
CA ARG A 3 0.38 -5.38 -20.99
C ARG A 3 -1.08 -5.71 -20.68
N ARG A 4 -1.35 -6.19 -19.46
CA ARG A 4 -2.72 -6.32 -18.95
C ARG A 4 -3.42 -4.96 -19.17
N ARG A 5 -4.53 -4.94 -19.92
CA ARG A 5 -5.39 -3.75 -19.95
C ARG A 5 -5.88 -3.53 -18.54
N LEU A 6 -5.52 -2.39 -17.95
CA LEU A 6 -6.10 -1.94 -16.70
C LEU A 6 -7.59 -1.65 -16.96
N ASP A 7 -8.43 -2.28 -16.15
CA ASP A 7 -9.86 -2.01 -16.13
C ASP A 7 -10.10 -0.55 -15.73
N ALA A 8 -11.26 0.00 -16.08
CA ALA A 8 -11.56 1.42 -15.86
C ALA A 8 -11.46 1.78 -14.36
N GLU A 9 -11.89 0.85 -13.52
CA GLU A 9 -11.92 0.89 -12.06
C GLU A 9 -10.53 0.96 -11.42
N GLU A 10 -9.49 0.51 -12.12
CA GLU A 10 -8.11 0.60 -11.66
C GLU A 10 -7.46 1.95 -12.03
N ARG A 11 -8.10 2.81 -12.82
CA ARG A 11 -7.46 4.06 -13.31
C ARG A 11 -7.54 5.22 -12.33
N ALA A 12 -8.62 5.29 -11.54
CA ALA A 12 -8.85 6.36 -10.59
C ALA A 12 -9.68 5.86 -9.40
N PRO A 13 -9.52 6.44 -8.20
CA PRO A 13 -10.30 6.08 -7.02
C PRO A 13 -11.80 6.27 -7.28
N CYS A 14 -12.55 5.18 -7.14
CA CYS A 14 -13.98 5.10 -7.34
C CYS A 14 -14.57 3.98 -6.47
N GLY A 15 -15.90 3.90 -6.40
CA GLY A 15 -16.61 2.90 -5.63
C GLY A 15 -17.30 3.45 -4.39
N VAL A 16 -17.66 2.55 -3.50
CA VAL A 16 -18.40 2.81 -2.25
C VAL A 16 -17.54 2.45 -1.04
N LEU A 17 -17.98 2.87 0.15
CA LEU A 17 -17.37 2.48 1.43
C LEU A 17 -17.97 1.15 1.93
N GLY A 18 -17.49 0.67 3.08
CA GLY A 18 -18.03 -0.54 3.72
C GLY A 18 -17.14 -1.77 3.63
N LEU A 19 -15.86 -1.59 3.30
CA LEU A 19 -14.86 -2.66 3.42
C LEU A 19 -14.56 -2.92 4.90
N THR A 20 -14.50 -4.18 5.29
CA THR A 20 -14.07 -4.59 6.63
C THR A 20 -12.97 -5.64 6.54
N GLU A 21 -12.03 -5.62 7.48
CA GLU A 21 -10.97 -6.62 7.56
C GLU A 21 -11.43 -7.80 8.40
N VAL A 22 -11.29 -9.02 7.88
CA VAL A 22 -11.69 -10.25 8.58
C VAL A 22 -10.49 -11.02 9.11
N SER A 23 -9.37 -11.07 8.39
CA SER A 23 -8.16 -11.72 8.90
C SER A 23 -6.90 -11.28 8.17
N THR A 24 -5.74 -11.39 8.84
CA THR A 24 -4.44 -11.10 8.23
C THR A 24 -3.66 -12.36 7.87
N TYR A 25 -2.81 -12.27 6.85
CA TYR A 25 -1.88 -13.34 6.44
C TYR A 25 -0.96 -13.83 7.56
N ALA A 26 -0.69 -13.01 8.58
CA ALA A 26 0.23 -13.32 9.68
C ALA A 26 -0.41 -14.02 10.90
N GLY A 27 -1.69 -14.40 10.82
CA GLY A 27 -2.41 -15.04 11.91
C GLY A 27 -3.66 -14.26 12.36
N ARG A 28 -4.55 -14.97 13.03
CA ARG A 28 -5.93 -14.56 13.39
C ARG A 28 -6.04 -13.38 14.36
N GLU A 29 -4.94 -12.83 14.88
CA GLU A 29 -4.96 -11.87 16.00
C GLU A 29 -5.18 -10.39 15.62
N ARG A 30 -5.46 -10.07 14.36
CA ARG A 30 -5.70 -8.67 13.92
C ARG A 30 -7.08 -8.35 13.36
N ALA A 31 -7.97 -9.35 13.27
CA ALA A 31 -9.33 -9.16 12.77
C ALA A 31 -10.02 -7.99 13.50
N GLY A 32 -10.43 -6.95 12.75
CA GLY A 32 -11.12 -5.78 13.29
C GLY A 32 -10.26 -4.67 13.90
N LEU A 33 -8.92 -4.76 13.87
CA LEU A 33 -8.04 -3.68 14.36
C LEU A 33 -7.70 -2.62 13.30
N VAL A 34 -7.89 -2.94 12.02
CA VAL A 34 -7.56 -2.04 10.91
C VAL A 34 -8.83 -1.36 10.41
N ASP A 35 -8.91 -0.05 10.62
CA ASP A 35 -9.97 0.78 10.05
C ASP A 35 -9.79 0.89 8.52
N LEU A 36 -10.72 0.29 7.78
CA LEU A 36 -10.84 0.36 6.32
C LEU A 36 -12.03 1.21 5.87
N GLY A 37 -12.68 1.94 6.78
CA GLY A 37 -13.91 2.69 6.51
C GLY A 37 -13.76 3.83 5.50
N ASP A 38 -12.54 4.29 5.24
CA ASP A 38 -12.23 5.31 4.22
C ASP A 38 -11.70 4.72 2.89
N CYS A 39 -11.60 3.39 2.79
CA CYS A 39 -11.23 2.71 1.55
C CYS A 39 -12.41 2.70 0.58
N LEU A 40 -12.16 3.08 -0.68
CA LEU A 40 -13.17 2.98 -1.73
C LEU A 40 -13.06 1.61 -2.39
N VAL A 41 -14.20 0.95 -2.56
CA VAL A 41 -14.29 -0.39 -3.14
C VAL A 41 -15.25 -0.39 -4.31
N VAL A 42 -14.81 -0.98 -5.41
CA VAL A 42 -15.65 -1.22 -6.57
C VAL A 42 -15.56 -2.69 -6.97
N ARG A 43 -16.70 -3.23 -7.40
CA ARG A 43 -16.88 -4.63 -7.78
C ARG A 43 -17.06 -4.73 -9.31
N PRO A 44 -15.98 -4.72 -10.09
CA PRO A 44 -16.07 -4.83 -11.55
C PRO A 44 -16.57 -6.21 -12.03
N ALA A 45 -16.48 -7.25 -11.19
CA ALA A 45 -17.03 -8.58 -11.46
C ALA A 45 -17.44 -9.26 -10.14
N PRO A 46 -18.37 -10.22 -10.13
CA PRO A 46 -18.83 -10.88 -8.90
C PRO A 46 -17.70 -11.53 -8.08
N TRP A 47 -16.64 -12.01 -8.75
CA TRP A 47 -15.50 -12.66 -8.12
C TRP A 47 -14.32 -11.72 -7.85
N ARG A 48 -14.46 -10.41 -8.06
CA ARG A 48 -13.32 -9.48 -8.03
C ARG A 48 -13.67 -8.10 -7.48
N LEU A 49 -12.83 -7.62 -6.57
CA LEU A 49 -12.84 -6.23 -6.10
C LEU A 49 -11.62 -5.46 -6.59
N VAL A 50 -11.78 -4.15 -6.71
CA VAL A 50 -10.70 -3.17 -6.73
C VAL A 50 -10.86 -2.30 -5.48
N ILE A 51 -9.79 -2.21 -4.69
CA ILE A 51 -9.76 -1.53 -3.41
C ILE A 51 -8.78 -0.37 -3.51
N TRP A 52 -9.25 0.82 -3.16
CA TRP A 52 -8.48 2.06 -3.13
C TRP A 52 -8.30 2.52 -1.70
N GLU A 53 -7.10 2.30 -1.17
CA GLU A 53 -6.71 2.73 0.16
C GLU A 53 -6.02 4.11 0.06
N PRO A 54 -6.54 5.17 0.72
CA PRO A 54 -5.82 6.44 0.79
C PRO A 54 -4.55 6.29 1.64
N LEU A 55 -3.41 6.75 1.10
CA LEU A 55 -2.13 6.71 1.81
C LEU A 55 -1.96 7.96 2.66
N ARG A 56 -1.72 7.77 3.97
CA ARG A 56 -1.45 8.84 4.93
C ARG A 56 0.02 9.28 4.85
N THR A 57 0.39 9.90 3.74
CA THR A 57 1.76 10.37 3.48
C THR A 57 1.83 11.89 3.34
N LYS A 58 2.99 12.47 3.68
CA LYS A 58 3.33 13.85 3.39
C LYS A 58 4.06 14.02 2.05
N ALA A 59 4.28 12.92 1.32
CA ALA A 59 4.97 12.96 0.04
C ALA A 59 4.22 13.84 -0.98
N PRO A 60 4.92 14.71 -1.72
CA PRO A 60 4.32 15.60 -2.71
C PRO A 60 3.85 14.82 -3.95
N SER A 61 3.38 15.55 -4.97
CA SER A 61 2.94 14.98 -6.24
C SER A 61 4.03 14.14 -6.96
N PRO A 62 3.65 13.29 -7.95
CA PRO A 62 4.57 12.46 -8.74
C PRO A 62 5.69 13.19 -9.47
N ALA A 63 5.59 14.53 -9.58
CA ALA A 63 6.63 15.37 -10.16
C ALA A 63 7.87 15.43 -9.24
N LEU A 64 7.69 15.33 -7.92
CA LEU A 64 8.73 15.49 -6.91
C LEU A 64 8.99 14.21 -6.09
N ALA A 65 8.04 13.27 -6.09
CA ALA A 65 8.14 12.01 -5.36
C ALA A 65 7.90 10.80 -6.27
N GLN A 66 8.66 9.73 -6.05
CA GLN A 66 8.48 8.44 -6.71
C GLN A 66 8.19 7.36 -5.67
N PRO A 67 7.00 6.71 -5.73
CA PRO A 67 6.67 5.64 -4.82
C PRO A 67 7.37 4.34 -5.21
N PHE A 68 7.76 3.57 -4.21
CA PHE A 68 8.24 2.21 -4.34
C PHE A 68 7.53 1.34 -3.31
N CYS A 69 6.77 0.36 -3.80
CA CYS A 69 6.14 -0.64 -2.95
C CYS A 69 7.18 -1.73 -2.65
N CYS A 70 7.52 -1.91 -1.38
CA CYS A 70 8.50 -2.89 -0.92
C CYS A 70 8.01 -3.59 0.34
N TYR A 71 8.55 -4.77 0.60
CA TYR A 71 8.10 -5.62 1.71
C TYR A 71 6.61 -5.97 1.60
N ILE A 72 6.03 -6.47 2.69
CA ILE A 72 4.65 -6.99 2.72
C ILE A 72 3.61 -5.85 2.62
N ARG A 73 3.86 -4.72 3.28
CA ARG A 73 2.90 -3.60 3.41
C ARG A 73 3.54 -2.22 3.42
N THR A 74 4.73 -2.03 2.85
CA THR A 74 5.43 -0.74 2.97
C THR A 74 5.50 -0.03 1.61
N VAL A 75 5.22 1.27 1.62
CA VAL A 75 5.49 2.16 0.50
C VAL A 75 6.50 3.20 0.94
N ILE A 76 7.62 3.28 0.23
CA ILE A 76 8.62 4.34 0.42
C ILE A 76 8.47 5.34 -0.72
N PHE A 77 8.40 6.62 -0.39
CA PHE A 77 8.39 7.71 -1.35
C PHE A 77 9.77 8.33 -1.43
N TYR A 78 10.46 8.11 -2.54
CA TYR A 78 11.78 8.69 -2.78
C TYR A 78 11.66 10.05 -3.45
N LEU A 79 12.68 10.89 -3.27
CA LEU A 79 12.80 12.15 -4.01
C LEU A 79 12.99 11.86 -5.51
N ARG A 80 12.37 12.67 -6.37
CA ARG A 80 12.48 12.59 -7.82
C ARG A 80 13.20 13.83 -8.38
N PRO A 81 14.27 13.68 -9.19
CA PRO A 81 14.95 12.42 -9.52
C PRO A 81 15.60 11.78 -8.27
N TYR A 82 15.86 10.47 -8.32
CA TYR A 82 16.52 9.78 -7.20
C TYR A 82 17.84 10.46 -6.84
N VAL A 83 17.93 10.95 -5.61
CA VAL A 83 19.16 11.50 -5.06
C VAL A 83 19.75 10.48 -4.10
N LEU A 84 20.96 10.01 -4.38
CA LEU A 84 21.73 9.21 -3.44
C LEU A 84 22.43 10.16 -2.47
N ARG A 85 22.18 10.03 -1.16
CA ARG A 85 22.95 10.83 -0.20
C ARG A 85 24.41 10.37 -0.20
N PRO A 86 25.38 11.28 -0.25
CA PRO A 86 26.79 10.88 -0.22
C PRO A 86 27.19 10.32 1.16
N TRP A 87 26.34 10.46 2.19
CA TRP A 87 26.55 9.92 3.54
C TRP A 87 25.20 9.57 4.21
N SER A 88 25.14 8.43 4.91
CA SER A 88 23.93 8.00 5.66
C SER A 88 23.84 8.62 7.05
N LYS A 89 24.98 8.75 7.72
CA LYS A 89 25.11 9.38 9.04
C LYS A 89 26.41 10.16 9.11
N LEU A 90 26.34 11.32 9.73
CA LEU A 90 27.51 12.07 10.19
C LEU A 90 27.69 11.76 11.68
N TRP A 91 28.93 11.44 12.07
CA TRP A 91 29.29 11.19 13.47
C TRP A 91 30.66 11.80 13.76
N ARG A 92 30.97 12.04 15.03
CA ARG A 92 32.31 12.50 15.43
C ARG A 92 33.09 11.34 16.03
N ASP A 93 34.34 11.18 15.60
CA ASP A 93 35.23 10.18 16.20
C ASP A 93 35.75 10.62 17.58
N GLY A 94 36.49 9.74 18.26
CA GLY A 94 37.09 10.03 19.57
C GLY A 94 38.10 11.18 19.57
N GLN A 95 38.46 11.72 18.39
CA GLN A 95 39.32 12.88 18.20
C GLN A 95 38.50 14.13 17.79
N GLY A 96 37.17 14.03 17.82
CA GLY A 96 36.25 15.12 17.48
C GLY A 96 36.10 15.38 15.97
N ARG A 97 36.72 14.59 15.08
CA ARG A 97 36.65 14.79 13.63
C ARG A 97 35.32 14.29 13.09
N LEU A 98 34.71 15.06 12.18
CA LEU A 98 33.48 14.66 11.51
C LEU A 98 33.77 13.54 10.51
N ARG A 99 33.13 12.40 10.69
CA ARG A 99 33.18 11.23 9.82
C ARG A 99 31.81 11.00 9.20
N ALA A 100 31.81 10.48 7.99
CA ALA A 100 30.62 10.03 7.30
C ALA A 100 30.65 8.50 7.20
N THR A 101 29.50 7.87 7.45
CA THR A 101 29.27 6.50 6.97
C THR A 101 29.13 6.54 5.44
N GLU A 102 29.58 5.47 4.76
CA GLU A 102 29.51 5.27 3.29
C GLU A 102 28.16 5.67 2.66
N PRO A 103 28.12 5.90 1.31
CA PRO A 103 26.97 6.45 0.60
C PRO A 103 25.67 5.78 1.00
N GLY A 104 24.74 6.61 1.45
CA GLY A 104 23.83 6.23 2.49
C GLY A 104 22.39 6.38 2.08
N ALA A 105 21.89 5.39 1.34
CA ALA A 105 20.52 5.27 0.88
C ALA A 105 20.02 6.43 -0.02
N TYR A 106 18.97 6.13 -0.79
CA TYR A 106 18.26 7.14 -1.58
C TYR A 106 17.47 8.07 -0.67
N GLU A 107 17.39 9.34 -1.05
CA GLU A 107 16.63 10.37 -0.34
C GLU A 107 15.13 10.04 -0.34
N GLN A 108 14.52 10.07 0.84
CA GLN A 108 13.12 9.72 1.07
C GLN A 108 12.33 10.93 1.55
N TRP A 109 11.16 11.15 0.95
CA TRP A 109 10.14 12.06 1.47
C TRP A 109 9.42 11.45 2.67
N ASP A 110 9.07 10.18 2.55
CA ASP A 110 8.22 9.51 3.53
C ASP A 110 8.29 7.98 3.38
N ARG A 111 7.90 7.28 4.44
CA ARG A 111 7.73 5.84 4.46
C ARG A 111 6.46 5.51 5.22
N VAL A 112 5.50 4.89 4.55
CA VAL A 112 4.19 4.55 5.12
C VAL A 112 3.95 3.04 5.10
N GLU A 113 3.24 2.55 6.10
CA GLU A 113 2.65 1.22 6.06
C GLU A 113 1.24 1.30 5.49
N THR A 114 0.94 0.45 4.52
CA THR A 114 -0.40 0.20 4.02
C THR A 114 -1.15 -0.69 5.01
N ARG A 115 -2.46 -0.50 5.06
CA ARG A 115 -3.36 -1.20 5.98
C ARG A 115 -3.57 -2.65 5.58
N LEU A 116 -3.77 -2.88 4.29
CA LEU A 116 -3.88 -4.23 3.73
C LEU A 116 -2.52 -4.74 3.31
N ALA A 117 -2.19 -5.97 3.64
CA ALA A 117 -1.10 -6.77 3.09
C ALA A 117 -1.59 -7.60 1.89
N TYR A 118 -0.64 -8.30 1.27
CA TYR A 118 -0.95 -9.37 0.34
C TYR A 118 -1.47 -10.57 1.11
N HIS A 119 -2.50 -11.24 0.59
CA HIS A 119 -3.23 -12.34 1.22
C HIS A 119 -4.04 -12.02 2.49
N ASP A 120 -4.30 -10.74 2.77
CA ASP A 120 -5.29 -10.41 3.78
C ASP A 120 -6.70 -10.74 3.26
N VAL A 121 -7.58 -11.13 4.17
CA VAL A 121 -8.98 -11.42 3.86
C VAL A 121 -9.85 -10.27 4.33
N VAL A 122 -10.61 -9.73 3.38
CA VAL A 122 -11.56 -8.64 3.59
C VAL A 122 -12.98 -9.12 3.33
N GLU A 123 -13.94 -8.53 4.03
CA GLU A 123 -15.36 -8.72 3.78
C GLU A 123 -15.94 -7.46 3.13
N PHE A 124 -16.74 -7.68 2.09
CA PHE A 124 -17.49 -6.64 1.40
C PHE A 124 -18.85 -7.19 0.98
N GLU A 125 -19.92 -6.55 1.43
CA GLU A 125 -21.31 -6.99 1.18
C GLU A 125 -21.59 -8.43 1.64
N GLY A 126 -20.98 -8.86 2.76
CA GLY A 126 -21.16 -10.20 3.33
C GLY A 126 -20.42 -11.33 2.62
N GLU A 127 -19.56 -11.01 1.64
CA GLU A 127 -18.70 -11.96 0.92
C GLU A 127 -17.22 -11.74 1.26
N LEU A 128 -16.46 -12.83 1.33
CA LEU A 128 -15.03 -12.80 1.64
C LEU A 128 -14.17 -12.72 0.38
N PHE A 129 -13.13 -11.90 0.43
CA PHE A 129 -12.18 -11.71 -0.65
C PHE A 129 -10.75 -11.77 -0.13
N ASP A 130 -9.90 -12.51 -0.84
CA ASP A 130 -8.46 -12.56 -0.64
C ASP A 130 -7.80 -11.42 -1.41
N VAL A 131 -6.93 -10.64 -0.76
CA VAL A 131 -6.30 -9.44 -1.33
C VAL A 131 -5.03 -9.79 -2.11
N TRP A 132 -4.96 -9.30 -3.35
CA TRP A 132 -3.87 -9.53 -4.30
C TRP A 132 -3.33 -8.23 -4.91
N GLY A 133 -2.02 -8.25 -5.10
CA GLY A 133 -1.29 -7.20 -5.83
C GLY A 133 -1.36 -5.86 -5.13
N GLY A 134 -0.88 -4.83 -5.81
CA GLY A 134 -0.80 -3.50 -5.26
C GLY A 134 -0.07 -2.55 -6.19
N THR A 135 -0.63 -1.37 -6.42
CA THR A 135 0.05 -0.32 -7.17
C THR A 135 -0.29 1.03 -6.58
N VAL A 136 0.76 1.81 -6.30
CA VAL A 136 0.60 3.17 -5.78
C VAL A 136 0.30 4.12 -6.93
N LYS A 137 -0.74 4.92 -6.78
CA LYS A 137 -1.25 5.82 -7.82
C LYS A 137 -1.54 7.20 -7.25
N TRP A 138 -1.33 8.22 -8.06
CA TRP A 138 -1.69 9.60 -7.72
C TRP A 138 -2.99 9.96 -8.41
N ALA A 139 -3.98 10.39 -7.64
CA ALA A 139 -5.25 10.86 -8.16
C ALA A 139 -5.94 11.76 -7.14
N ARG A 140 -6.70 12.75 -7.63
CA ARG A 140 -7.45 13.71 -6.78
C ARG A 140 -6.54 14.36 -5.72
N ASN A 141 -5.35 14.79 -6.13
CA ASN A 141 -4.33 15.42 -5.27
C ASN A 141 -3.92 14.58 -4.04
N ARG A 142 -3.96 13.25 -4.16
CA ARG A 142 -3.61 12.32 -3.08
C ARG A 142 -2.97 11.05 -3.64
N TRP A 143 -2.11 10.44 -2.83
CA TRP A 143 -1.57 9.10 -3.08
C TRP A 143 -2.53 8.02 -2.59
N TRP A 144 -2.73 7.00 -3.42
CA TRP A 144 -3.59 5.86 -3.15
C TRP A 144 -2.84 4.56 -3.39
N MET A 145 -3.09 3.56 -2.56
CA MET A 145 -2.74 2.18 -2.85
C MET A 145 -3.95 1.50 -3.49
N CYS A 146 -3.78 1.07 -4.75
CA CYS A 146 -4.79 0.34 -5.50
C CYS A 146 -4.46 -1.15 -5.43
N ARG A 147 -5.32 -1.93 -4.77
CA ARG A 147 -5.23 -3.40 -4.70
C ARG A 147 -6.38 -4.03 -5.46
N THR A 148 -6.19 -5.29 -5.84
CA THR A 148 -7.27 -6.15 -6.32
C THR A 148 -7.58 -7.18 -5.25
N ALA A 149 -8.80 -7.71 -5.20
CA ALA A 149 -9.11 -8.85 -4.37
C ALA A 149 -9.95 -9.86 -5.15
N ARG A 150 -9.86 -11.14 -4.81
CA ARG A 150 -10.60 -12.23 -5.44
C ARG A 150 -11.50 -12.91 -4.43
N ARG A 151 -12.73 -13.21 -4.84
CA ARG A 151 -13.71 -13.84 -3.96
C ARG A 151 -13.21 -15.22 -3.51
N LEU A 152 -13.32 -15.49 -2.22
CA LEU A 152 -13.07 -16.81 -1.65
C LEU A 152 -14.32 -17.71 -1.79
N PRO A 153 -14.14 -19.03 -1.83
CA PRO A 153 -15.25 -19.98 -1.72
C PRO A 153 -16.04 -19.80 -0.42
N ASP A 154 -17.36 -20.08 -0.44
CA ASP A 154 -18.21 -19.94 0.75
C ASP A 154 -17.80 -20.87 1.91
N GLU A 155 -17.10 -21.97 1.61
CA GLU A 155 -16.52 -22.92 2.56
C GLU A 155 -15.37 -22.31 3.38
N CYS A 156 -14.85 -21.13 3.00
CA CYS A 156 -13.88 -20.38 3.79
C CYS A 156 -14.52 -19.45 4.83
N ARG A 157 -15.86 -19.40 4.93
CA ARG A 157 -16.53 -18.72 6.05
C ARG A 157 -16.16 -19.46 7.32
N PHE A 158 -15.46 -18.79 8.22
CA PHE A 158 -15.07 -19.36 9.51
C PHE A 158 -16.31 -19.97 10.18
N ALA A 159 -16.25 -21.26 10.52
CA ALA A 159 -17.22 -21.87 11.40
C ALA A 159 -17.27 -21.02 12.68
N ALA A 160 -18.47 -20.54 13.00
CA ALA A 160 -18.76 -19.70 14.15
C ALA A 160 -18.34 -20.37 15.48
#